data_AF-A0A7L4ZKF6-F1
#
_entry.id   AF-A0A7L4ZKF6-F1
#
_cell.length_a   1.000
_cell.length_b   1.000
_cell.length_c   1.000
_cell.angle_alpha   90.00
_cell.angle_beta   90.00
_cell.angle_gamma   90.00
#
_symmetry.space_group_name_H-M   'P 1'
#
loop_
_entity.id
_entity.type
_entity.pdbx_description
1 polymer ?
#
loop_
_entity_poly.entity_id
_entity_poly.type
_entity_poly.pdbx_seq_one_letter_code
_entity_poly.pdbx_strand_id
1 'polypeptide(L)'
;MKNNILFNTFTKYSLLIMFLLICTLVHSQKKETLKDVIILEFSSPYETMIINVDNDKLSLLVNDKTKLVEGKRKSIKKEDVFIGSTVDITFYIENGERILTKMKIPKSEENDDNFDGVFEILEEDIAYIDGRKVSLSDNAKIKCKGSKQCNCSKGRSFLSFAEIPIGSFLSVTGEQKEDGIFEASKITVCQNIYTSNDKQLMQEVSKSFDASNLNRVTFIPKGSFNPSYGLHKGNIKIGEVNYKILDNIEIQGYINLVGNRILPQYAKEESYTEKHNILFRFYVIDNDIPNALAFPNGMIFINTGLLKLIENEAQLAAVLGHEISHVTYEHGADRYKVSKYSESKIVKKGISWLKKKVKKKANIDENSILGSISEQVLEYTTPKNIINIFDKKKEIQSDRVGLLYMYNAGYDVREAKKFWQIMVNKTKDEKFLNKVTTNALDLLESLDGNVDGDMLKNASNEGMNMLAKQILETIYTSHPLSVKRLGSIQQLLSRIYNDLDYEQYSIGKEEFDKYLGKLKGN
;
A
#
# COMPACT_ATOMS: atom_id res chain seq x y z
N MET A 1 11.01 -65.63 -38.22
CA MET A 1 12.40 -66.04 -37.93
C MET A 1 13.35 -64.97 -38.46
N LYS A 2 14.12 -64.36 -37.55
CA LYS A 2 15.48 -63.80 -37.67
C LYS A 2 15.88 -62.82 -38.80
N ASN A 3 16.36 -61.66 -38.32
CA ASN A 3 17.64 -60.98 -38.62
C ASN A 3 17.73 -60.12 -39.90
N ASN A 4 18.03 -58.81 -39.79
CA ASN A 4 19.36 -58.18 -39.59
C ASN A 4 20.28 -58.53 -40.79
N ILE A 5 21.02 -57.64 -41.48
CA ILE A 5 21.68 -56.38 -41.10
C ILE A 5 22.51 -55.93 -42.34
N LEU A 6 22.77 -54.62 -42.46
CA LEU A 6 23.95 -53.97 -43.09
C LEU A 6 24.15 -53.81 -44.62
N PHE A 7 24.79 -52.66 -44.90
CA PHE A 7 25.62 -52.28 -46.05
C PHE A 7 24.91 -51.99 -47.38
N ASN A 8 24.58 -50.70 -47.58
CA ASN A 8 25.24 -50.03 -48.70
C ASN A 8 25.79 -48.66 -48.29
N THR A 9 27.11 -48.68 -48.16
CA THR A 9 28.08 -47.61 -48.01
C THR A 9 28.16 -46.72 -49.26
N PHE A 10 28.60 -45.48 -49.05
CA PHE A 10 29.35 -44.69 -50.04
C PHE A 10 28.60 -44.19 -51.28
N THR A 11 27.72 -43.20 -51.11
CA THR A 11 27.50 -42.15 -52.15
C THR A 11 26.77 -40.89 -51.61
N LYS A 12 26.94 -40.54 -50.33
CA LYS A 12 26.32 -39.31 -49.77
C LYS A 12 27.23 -38.48 -48.85
N TYR A 13 28.53 -38.81 -48.76
CA TYR A 13 29.48 -38.11 -47.88
C TYR A 13 30.27 -36.96 -48.54
N SER A 14 30.05 -36.64 -49.82
CA SER A 14 30.74 -35.52 -50.50
C SER A 14 29.86 -34.28 -50.76
N LEU A 15 28.53 -34.41 -50.66
CA LEU A 15 27.59 -33.29 -50.89
C LEU A 15 26.98 -32.71 -49.60
N LEU A 16 27.19 -33.33 -48.45
CA LEU A 16 26.72 -32.81 -47.15
C LEU A 16 27.76 -31.90 -46.47
N ILE A 17 29.04 -32.00 -46.85
CA ILE A 17 30.14 -31.20 -46.27
C ILE A 17 30.28 -29.85 -46.98
N MET A 18 29.69 -29.69 -48.18
CA MET A 18 29.54 -28.40 -48.86
C MET A 18 28.19 -27.70 -48.58
N PHE A 19 27.48 -28.14 -47.53
CA PHE A 19 26.38 -27.37 -46.93
C PHE A 19 26.78 -26.76 -45.57
N LEU A 20 28.09 -26.78 -45.30
CA LEU A 20 28.71 -26.34 -44.04
C LEU A 20 29.43 -24.98 -44.16
N LEU A 21 29.20 -24.20 -45.23
CA LEU A 21 29.89 -22.91 -45.42
C LEU A 21 29.05 -21.75 -45.96
N ILE A 22 27.72 -21.89 -46.17
CA ILE A 22 26.82 -20.76 -46.48
C ILE A 22 25.49 -20.91 -45.73
N CYS A 23 25.57 -21.21 -44.43
CA CYS A 23 24.55 -20.80 -43.47
C CYS A 23 25.24 -19.88 -42.47
N THR A 24 25.54 -18.66 -42.91
CA THR A 24 25.70 -17.54 -41.99
C THR A 24 24.46 -17.50 -41.11
N LEU A 25 24.62 -17.94 -39.86
CA LEU A 25 24.07 -17.29 -38.67
C LEU A 25 22.81 -16.49 -38.92
N VAL A 26 21.69 -17.17 -39.13
CA VAL A 26 20.39 -16.64 -38.73
C VAL A 26 19.94 -17.47 -37.54
N HIS A 27 20.66 -17.33 -36.43
CA HIS A 27 20.02 -17.51 -35.13
C HIS A 27 18.97 -16.41 -35.05
N SER A 28 17.75 -16.72 -35.46
CA SER A 28 16.60 -15.89 -35.10
C SER A 28 16.53 -15.92 -33.58
N GLN A 29 17.16 -14.93 -32.94
CA GLN A 29 17.15 -14.73 -31.48
C GLN A 29 15.69 -14.67 -31.05
N LYS A 30 15.19 -15.77 -30.50
CA LYS A 30 13.80 -15.89 -30.08
C LYS A 30 13.58 -14.86 -28.99
N LYS A 31 12.74 -13.86 -29.27
CA LYS A 31 12.38 -12.84 -28.30
C LYS A 31 11.43 -13.45 -27.28
N GLU A 32 11.72 -13.24 -26.02
CA GLU A 32 10.88 -13.60 -24.89
C GLU A 32 10.19 -12.34 -24.36
N THR A 33 8.97 -12.49 -23.85
CA THR A 33 8.20 -11.39 -23.26
C THR A 33 7.72 -11.79 -21.89
N LEU A 34 8.03 -10.97 -20.91
CA LEU A 34 7.51 -11.08 -19.55
C LEU A 34 6.58 -9.90 -19.30
N LYS A 35 5.44 -10.17 -18.69
CA LYS A 35 4.43 -9.16 -18.37
C LYS A 35 4.38 -8.93 -16.87
N ASP A 36 4.01 -7.71 -16.50
CA ASP A 36 3.79 -7.32 -15.11
C ASP A 36 4.97 -7.62 -14.16
N VAL A 37 6.21 -7.50 -14.65
CA VAL A 37 7.42 -7.69 -13.84
C VAL A 37 7.78 -6.41 -13.11
N ILE A 38 8.39 -6.52 -11.93
CA ILE A 38 8.74 -5.37 -11.09
C ILE A 38 10.22 -5.04 -11.26
N ILE A 39 10.53 -3.78 -11.52
CA ILE A 39 11.92 -3.28 -11.52
C ILE A 39 12.44 -3.22 -10.08
N LEU A 40 13.50 -3.96 -9.80
CA LEU A 40 14.19 -3.95 -8.51
C LEU A 40 15.35 -2.97 -8.48
N GLU A 41 16.08 -2.85 -9.59
CA GLU A 41 17.23 -1.94 -9.73
C GLU A 41 17.29 -1.41 -11.16
N PHE A 42 17.41 -0.09 -11.30
CA PHE A 42 17.66 0.59 -12.56
C PHE A 42 18.12 2.02 -12.29
N SER A 43 19.41 2.28 -12.49
CA SER A 43 20.06 3.54 -12.11
C SER A 43 21.19 3.86 -13.08
N SER A 44 21.57 5.15 -13.16
CA SER A 44 22.70 5.61 -13.98
C SER A 44 23.95 4.74 -13.77
N PRO A 45 24.63 4.28 -14.85
CA PRO A 45 24.49 4.66 -16.27
C PRO A 45 23.34 3.98 -17.05
N TYR A 46 22.43 3.26 -16.38
CA TYR A 46 21.28 2.56 -16.97
C TYR A 46 21.66 1.47 -17.98
N GLU A 47 22.79 0.81 -17.76
CA GLU A 47 23.29 -0.29 -18.59
C GLU A 47 22.74 -1.65 -18.17
N THR A 48 22.34 -1.79 -16.91
CA THR A 48 21.79 -3.02 -16.35
C THR A 48 20.49 -2.73 -15.62
N MET A 49 19.52 -3.62 -15.78
CA MET A 49 18.25 -3.63 -15.07
C MET A 49 18.10 -4.96 -14.36
N ILE A 50 17.71 -4.91 -13.08
CA ILE A 50 17.32 -6.10 -12.33
C ILE A 50 15.81 -6.09 -12.13
N ILE A 51 15.15 -7.17 -12.50
CA ILE A 51 13.72 -7.38 -12.30
C ILE A 51 13.42 -8.57 -11.41
N ASN A 52 12.24 -8.60 -10.80
CA ASN A 52 11.69 -9.75 -10.11
C ASN A 52 10.75 -10.53 -11.03
N VAL A 53 10.97 -11.83 -11.19
CA VAL A 53 10.12 -12.78 -11.90
C VAL A 53 9.95 -14.01 -11.02
N ASP A 54 8.73 -14.28 -10.54
CA ASP A 54 8.43 -15.47 -9.72
C ASP A 54 9.36 -15.70 -8.51
N ASN A 55 9.81 -14.60 -7.89
CA ASN A 55 10.79 -14.53 -6.78
C ASN A 55 12.27 -14.73 -7.18
N ASP A 56 12.55 -14.90 -8.46
CA ASP A 56 13.90 -14.87 -9.01
C ASP A 56 14.28 -13.49 -9.52
N LYS A 57 15.54 -13.12 -9.29
CA LYS A 57 16.13 -11.90 -9.85
C LYS A 57 16.68 -12.19 -11.24
N LEU A 58 16.20 -11.47 -12.24
CA LEU A 58 16.79 -11.51 -13.58
C LEU A 58 17.52 -10.19 -13.86
N SER A 59 18.79 -10.32 -14.28
CA SER A 59 19.58 -9.23 -14.82
C SER A 59 19.39 -9.14 -16.34
N LEU A 60 19.22 -7.91 -16.83
CA LEU A 60 19.01 -7.55 -18.22
C LEU A 60 19.97 -6.42 -18.60
N LEU A 61 20.69 -6.59 -19.71
CA LEU A 61 21.44 -5.50 -20.32
C LEU A 61 20.50 -4.56 -21.06
N VAL A 62 20.69 -3.27 -20.84
CA VAL A 62 19.93 -2.18 -21.43
C VAL A 62 20.88 -1.35 -22.26
N ASN A 63 20.54 -1.13 -23.54
CA ASN A 63 21.38 -0.37 -24.46
C ASN A 63 20.54 0.68 -25.21
N ASP A 64 21.17 1.45 -26.09
CA ASP A 64 20.49 2.57 -26.76
C ASP A 64 19.49 2.12 -27.82
N LYS A 65 19.48 0.83 -28.18
CA LYS A 65 18.45 0.25 -29.04
C LYS A 65 17.22 -0.19 -28.24
N THR A 66 17.29 -0.22 -26.90
CA THR A 66 16.15 -0.57 -26.07
C THR A 66 15.05 0.48 -26.20
N LYS A 67 13.86 0.05 -26.65
CA LYS A 67 12.70 0.94 -26.79
C LYS A 67 11.91 1.03 -25.49
N LEU A 68 11.86 2.21 -24.88
CA LEU A 68 11.07 2.48 -23.67
C LEU A 68 9.78 3.21 -24.05
N VAL A 69 8.64 2.66 -23.62
CA VAL A 69 7.32 3.27 -23.89
C VAL A 69 6.42 3.25 -22.67
N GLU A 70 5.63 4.30 -22.51
CA GLU A 70 4.49 4.35 -21.60
C GLU A 70 3.17 4.16 -22.37
N GLY A 71 2.29 3.29 -21.83
CA GLY A 71 0.98 3.00 -22.42
C GLY A 71 1.09 2.37 -23.80
N LYS A 72 0.41 2.96 -24.81
CA LYS A 72 0.37 2.44 -26.18
C LYS A 72 1.56 2.89 -27.02
N ARG A 73 1.99 4.15 -26.92
CA ARG A 73 2.93 4.76 -27.88
C ARG A 73 3.86 5.86 -27.33
N LYS A 74 3.67 6.37 -26.10
CA LYS A 74 4.46 7.50 -25.59
C LYS A 74 5.90 7.02 -25.33
N SER A 75 6.89 7.60 -26.01
CA SER A 75 8.30 7.30 -25.73
C SER A 75 8.69 7.99 -24.42
N ILE A 76 9.46 7.29 -23.59
CA ILE A 76 9.98 7.85 -22.32
C ILE A 76 11.49 7.64 -22.26
N LYS A 77 12.19 8.42 -21.45
CA LYS A 77 13.63 8.29 -21.27
C LYS A 77 13.94 7.29 -20.16
N LYS A 78 15.21 6.87 -20.03
CA LYS A 78 15.63 5.87 -19.02
C LYS A 78 15.48 6.44 -17.61
N GLU A 79 15.74 7.73 -17.45
CA GLU A 79 15.60 8.51 -16.22
C GLU A 79 14.16 8.66 -15.72
N ASP A 80 13.16 8.48 -16.60
CA ASP A 80 11.73 8.53 -16.24
C ASP A 80 11.22 7.20 -15.66
N VAL A 81 12.08 6.17 -15.60
CA VAL A 81 11.72 4.83 -15.11
C VAL A 81 12.13 4.69 -13.64
N PHE A 82 11.14 4.51 -12.77
CA PHE A 82 11.37 4.37 -11.34
C PHE A 82 11.51 2.92 -10.90
N ILE A 83 12.38 2.67 -9.91
CA ILE A 83 12.39 1.41 -9.17
C ILE A 83 10.99 1.16 -8.61
N GLY A 84 10.49 -0.06 -8.73
CA GLY A 84 9.11 -0.37 -8.34
C GLY A 84 8.08 -0.29 -9.45
N SER A 85 8.42 0.30 -10.59
CA SER A 85 7.53 0.31 -11.75
C SER A 85 7.24 -1.13 -12.18
N THR A 86 5.96 -1.43 -12.39
CA THR A 86 5.52 -2.65 -13.05
C THR A 86 5.67 -2.44 -14.55
N VAL A 87 6.30 -3.37 -15.26
CA VAL A 87 6.60 -3.24 -16.69
C VAL A 87 6.35 -4.54 -17.46
N ASP A 88 5.97 -4.41 -18.73
CA ASP A 88 6.08 -5.50 -19.70
C ASP A 88 7.45 -5.37 -20.39
N ILE A 89 8.27 -6.40 -20.36
CA ILE A 89 9.56 -6.40 -21.05
C ILE A 89 9.62 -7.41 -22.18
N THR A 90 10.40 -7.09 -23.21
CA THR A 90 10.77 -8.01 -24.28
C THR A 90 12.28 -8.04 -24.40
N PHE A 91 12.89 -9.22 -24.31
CA PHE A 91 14.34 -9.40 -24.41
C PHE A 91 14.67 -10.61 -25.27
N TYR A 92 15.94 -10.80 -25.60
CA TYR A 92 16.45 -12.05 -26.16
C TYR A 92 17.73 -12.45 -25.44
N ILE A 93 18.19 -13.67 -25.66
CA ILE A 93 19.44 -14.18 -25.09
C ILE A 93 20.52 -14.22 -26.18
N GLU A 94 21.67 -13.62 -25.91
CA GLU A 94 22.84 -13.62 -26.78
C GLU A 94 24.08 -13.80 -25.91
N ASN A 95 24.93 -14.79 -26.25
CA ASN A 95 26.14 -15.13 -25.49
C ASN A 95 25.90 -15.39 -23.98
N GLY A 96 24.70 -15.86 -23.62
CA GLY A 96 24.31 -16.11 -22.23
C GLY A 96 23.78 -14.88 -21.49
N GLU A 97 23.79 -13.70 -22.13
CA GLU A 97 23.28 -12.45 -21.58
C GLU A 97 21.86 -12.16 -22.08
N ARG A 98 21.02 -11.59 -21.21
CA ARG A 98 19.66 -11.17 -21.57
C ARG A 98 19.70 -9.72 -22.02
N ILE A 99 19.42 -9.45 -23.29
CA ILE A 99 19.47 -8.11 -23.86
C ILE A 99 18.06 -7.56 -24.02
N LEU A 100 17.76 -6.48 -23.31
CA LEU A 100 16.45 -5.83 -23.30
C LEU A 100 16.21 -5.09 -24.63
N THR A 101 15.14 -5.44 -25.32
CA THR A 101 14.77 -4.79 -26.60
C THR A 101 13.64 -3.79 -26.44
N LYS A 102 12.71 -4.05 -25.54
CA LYS A 102 11.56 -3.19 -25.29
C LYS A 102 11.17 -3.28 -23.83
N MET A 103 10.85 -2.13 -23.26
CA MET A 103 10.19 -2.00 -21.97
C MET A 103 8.94 -1.16 -22.17
N LYS A 104 7.82 -1.65 -21.66
CA LYS A 104 6.55 -0.96 -21.67
C LYS A 104 6.06 -0.78 -20.24
N ILE A 105 5.97 0.46 -19.82
CA ILE A 105 5.31 0.83 -18.56
C ILE A 105 3.81 0.94 -18.85
N PRO A 106 2.93 0.23 -18.12
CA PRO A 106 1.50 0.44 -18.20
C PRO A 106 1.17 1.91 -17.93
N LYS A 107 0.13 2.44 -18.60
CA LYS A 107 -0.39 3.75 -18.23
C LYS A 107 -0.87 3.64 -16.78
N SER A 108 -0.47 4.58 -15.90
CA SER A 108 -0.91 4.56 -14.50
C SER A 108 -2.43 4.42 -14.41
N GLU A 109 -2.91 3.57 -13.50
CA GLU A 109 -4.34 3.38 -13.18
C GLU A 109 -5.02 4.71 -12.80
N GLU A 110 -4.25 5.76 -12.52
CA GLU A 110 -4.78 7.10 -12.24
C GLU A 110 -5.27 7.85 -13.48
N ASN A 111 -5.03 7.35 -14.69
CA ASN A 111 -5.52 7.97 -15.92
C ASN A 111 -6.91 7.46 -16.34
N ASP A 112 -7.77 7.18 -15.36
CA ASP A 112 -9.17 6.90 -15.61
C ASP A 112 -9.90 8.19 -15.98
N ASP A 113 -10.72 8.15 -17.03
CA ASP A 113 -11.57 9.29 -17.44
C ASP A 113 -12.64 9.63 -16.37
N ASN A 114 -12.77 8.79 -15.33
CA ASN A 114 -13.66 8.97 -14.21
C ASN A 114 -13.00 8.47 -12.91
N PHE A 115 -13.08 9.26 -11.85
CA PHE A 115 -12.71 8.82 -10.50
C PHE A 115 -13.62 9.44 -9.44
N ASP A 116 -13.62 8.82 -8.26
CA ASP A 116 -14.38 9.25 -7.10
C ASP A 116 -13.40 9.64 -5.98
N GLY A 117 -13.70 10.70 -5.23
CA GLY A 117 -12.77 11.23 -4.23
C GLY A 117 -13.38 12.19 -3.22
N VAL A 118 -12.69 12.40 -2.10
CA VAL A 118 -13.00 13.51 -1.18
C VAL A 118 -12.40 14.79 -1.76
N PHE A 119 -13.08 15.93 -1.64
CA PHE A 119 -12.56 17.25 -1.96
C PHE A 119 -11.79 17.79 -0.75
N GLU A 120 -10.45 17.71 -0.75
CA GLU A 120 -9.66 17.95 0.45
C GLU A 120 -9.17 19.39 0.61
N ILE A 121 -8.79 20.05 -0.49
CA ILE A 121 -8.14 21.37 -0.49
C ILE A 121 -8.56 22.14 -1.75
N LEU A 122 -8.69 23.46 -1.63
CA LEU A 122 -8.79 24.38 -2.75
C LEU A 122 -7.64 25.38 -2.69
N GLU A 123 -6.76 25.36 -3.69
CA GLU A 123 -5.71 26.36 -3.89
C GLU A 123 -6.06 27.16 -5.15
N GLU A 124 -6.41 28.43 -4.98
CA GLU A 124 -6.94 29.27 -6.07
C GLU A 124 -8.15 28.60 -6.75
N ASP A 125 -8.02 28.19 -8.01
CA ASP A 125 -9.04 27.48 -8.78
C ASP A 125 -8.75 25.98 -8.95
N ILE A 126 -7.66 25.48 -8.35
CA ILE A 126 -7.27 24.07 -8.40
C ILE A 126 -7.77 23.35 -7.14
N ALA A 127 -8.70 22.41 -7.36
CA ALA A 127 -9.16 21.52 -6.31
C ALA A 127 -8.22 20.33 -6.19
N TYR A 128 -7.90 19.95 -4.96
CA TYR A 128 -7.36 18.63 -4.67
C TYR A 128 -8.53 17.71 -4.39
N ILE A 129 -8.63 16.63 -5.18
CA ILE A 129 -9.66 15.60 -5.04
C ILE A 129 -8.97 14.24 -5.07
N ASP A 130 -9.07 13.47 -3.98
CA ASP A 130 -8.38 12.19 -3.85
C ASP A 130 -6.86 12.32 -4.04
N GLY A 131 -6.26 13.40 -3.51
CA GLY A 131 -4.84 13.69 -3.68
C GLY A 131 -4.42 14.12 -5.09
N ARG A 132 -5.36 14.41 -6.00
CA ARG A 132 -5.08 14.82 -7.38
C ARG A 132 -5.44 16.28 -7.60
N LYS A 133 -4.61 16.99 -8.37
CA LYS A 133 -4.92 18.35 -8.84
C LYS A 133 -6.00 18.28 -9.91
N VAL A 134 -7.10 19.02 -9.71
CA VAL A 134 -8.27 19.04 -10.59
C VAL A 134 -8.62 20.48 -10.93
N SER A 135 -8.66 20.78 -12.22
CA SER A 135 -9.20 22.03 -12.76
C SER A 135 -10.57 21.79 -13.41
N LEU A 136 -11.30 22.86 -13.70
CA LEU A 136 -12.54 22.80 -14.47
C LEU A 136 -12.24 23.18 -15.93
N SER A 137 -12.78 22.42 -16.89
CA SER A 137 -12.85 22.88 -18.28
C SER A 137 -13.87 24.02 -18.44
N ASP A 138 -13.76 24.80 -19.53
CA ASP A 138 -14.62 25.96 -19.82
C ASP A 138 -16.13 25.68 -19.71
N ASN A 139 -16.55 24.46 -20.01
CA ASN A 139 -17.96 24.04 -20.02
C ASN A 139 -18.29 23.00 -18.94
N ALA A 140 -17.46 22.94 -17.90
CA ALA A 140 -17.61 21.97 -16.83
C ALA A 140 -18.98 22.10 -16.15
N LYS A 141 -19.61 20.96 -15.88
CA LYS A 141 -20.91 20.92 -15.17
C LYS A 141 -20.72 20.34 -13.78
N ILE A 142 -20.88 21.17 -12.76
CA ILE A 142 -20.90 20.73 -11.36
C ILE A 142 -22.35 20.62 -10.90
N LYS A 143 -22.79 19.41 -10.54
CA LYS A 143 -24.18 19.16 -10.14
C LYS A 143 -24.25 18.31 -8.89
N CYS A 144 -25.22 18.59 -8.04
CA CYS A 144 -25.59 17.70 -6.95
C CYS A 144 -26.32 16.45 -7.48
N LYS A 145 -25.92 15.27 -6.97
CA LYS A 145 -26.57 13.98 -7.29
C LYS A 145 -28.05 13.92 -6.85
N GLY A 146 -28.37 14.56 -5.73
CA GLY A 146 -29.75 14.70 -5.28
C GLY A 146 -30.37 13.48 -4.59
N SER A 147 -29.56 12.50 -4.17
CA SER A 147 -30.04 11.35 -3.40
C SER A 147 -30.13 11.69 -1.90
N LYS A 148 -30.91 10.93 -1.14
CA LYS A 148 -30.96 11.04 0.33
C LYS A 148 -29.55 10.95 0.96
N GLN A 149 -28.66 10.16 0.36
CA GLN A 149 -27.27 10.00 0.77
C GLN A 149 -26.37 11.19 0.42
N CYS A 150 -26.78 12.08 -0.48
CA CYS A 150 -25.97 13.24 -0.84
C CYS A 150 -26.40 14.50 -0.12
N ASN A 151 -27.58 14.48 0.52
CA ASN A 151 -28.15 15.57 1.32
C ASN A 151 -27.87 16.96 0.70
N CYS A 152 -28.14 17.03 -0.59
CA CYS A 152 -28.13 18.22 -1.43
C CYS A 152 -29.30 18.08 -2.43
N SER A 153 -29.87 19.19 -2.88
CA SER A 153 -31.05 19.17 -3.76
C SER A 153 -30.71 18.69 -5.17
N LYS A 154 -31.46 17.70 -5.68
CA LYS A 154 -31.29 17.19 -7.05
C LYS A 154 -31.37 18.33 -8.06
N GLY A 155 -30.36 18.45 -8.91
CA GLY A 155 -30.29 19.50 -9.93
C GLY A 155 -29.71 20.84 -9.45
N ARG A 156 -29.39 21.00 -8.16
CA ARG A 156 -28.53 22.11 -7.70
C ARG A 156 -27.22 22.05 -8.49
N SER A 157 -26.86 23.17 -9.10
CA SER A 157 -25.61 23.33 -9.81
C SER A 157 -24.69 24.27 -9.02
N PHE A 158 -23.39 24.11 -9.19
CA PHE A 158 -22.37 24.95 -8.57
C PHE A 158 -21.58 25.63 -9.68
N LEU A 159 -21.15 26.87 -9.45
CA LEU A 159 -20.39 27.65 -10.44
C LEU A 159 -18.89 27.32 -10.41
N SER A 160 -18.35 27.00 -9.24
CA SER A 160 -16.94 26.67 -9.05
C SER A 160 -16.73 25.75 -7.85
N PHE A 161 -15.50 25.30 -7.64
CA PHE A 161 -15.11 24.53 -6.46
C PHE A 161 -15.34 25.29 -5.15
N ALA A 162 -15.22 26.62 -5.15
CA ALA A 162 -15.38 27.45 -3.96
C ALA A 162 -16.79 27.38 -3.33
N GLU A 163 -17.81 26.97 -4.09
CA GLU A 163 -19.18 26.79 -3.58
C GLU A 163 -19.42 25.40 -2.96
N ILE A 164 -18.44 24.50 -3.05
CA ILE A 164 -18.54 23.13 -2.54
C ILE A 164 -17.85 23.08 -1.17
N PRO A 165 -18.50 22.55 -0.13
CA PRO A 165 -17.82 22.35 1.15
C PRO A 165 -16.65 21.37 1.02
N ILE A 166 -15.49 21.73 1.57
CA ILE A 166 -14.35 20.81 1.75
C ILE A 166 -14.81 19.59 2.57
N GLY A 167 -14.30 18.41 2.24
CA GLY A 167 -14.75 17.13 2.79
C GLY A 167 -15.96 16.52 2.06
N SER A 168 -16.51 17.20 1.05
CA SER A 168 -17.54 16.63 0.17
C SER A 168 -16.97 15.50 -0.69
N PHE A 169 -17.80 14.52 -1.05
CA PHE A 169 -17.41 13.44 -1.94
C PHE A 169 -17.81 13.79 -3.38
N LEU A 170 -16.86 13.72 -4.31
CA LEU A 170 -17.01 14.14 -5.69
C LEU A 170 -16.78 12.96 -6.62
N SER A 171 -17.69 12.74 -7.56
CA SER A 171 -17.43 11.94 -8.76
C SER A 171 -16.99 12.88 -9.87
N VAL A 172 -15.76 12.71 -10.35
CA VAL A 172 -15.11 13.58 -11.34
C VAL A 172 -14.99 12.83 -12.66
N THR A 173 -15.46 13.44 -13.73
CA THR A 173 -15.31 12.96 -15.11
C THR A 173 -14.50 13.97 -15.91
N GLY A 174 -13.51 13.53 -16.67
CA GLY A 174 -12.65 14.41 -17.44
C GLY A 174 -11.47 13.70 -18.06
N GLU A 175 -10.39 14.43 -18.27
CA GLU A 175 -9.15 13.87 -18.81
C GLU A 175 -7.91 14.39 -18.08
N GLN A 176 -6.94 13.50 -17.91
CA GLN A 176 -5.63 13.84 -17.37
C GLN A 176 -4.81 14.56 -18.46
N LYS A 177 -4.37 15.80 -18.18
CA LYS A 177 -3.50 16.58 -19.07
C LYS A 177 -2.02 16.20 -18.89
N GLU A 178 -1.18 16.64 -19.83
CA GLU A 178 0.25 16.30 -19.84
C GLU A 178 1.02 16.90 -18.66
N ASP A 179 0.54 18.01 -18.11
CA ASP A 179 1.08 18.71 -16.95
C ASP A 179 0.73 18.06 -15.59
N GLY A 180 -0.03 16.96 -15.61
CA GLY A 180 -0.44 16.27 -14.38
C GLY A 180 -1.71 16.84 -13.72
N ILE A 181 -2.33 17.88 -14.29
CA ILE A 181 -3.63 18.38 -13.83
C ILE A 181 -4.76 17.60 -14.52
N PHE A 182 -5.74 17.17 -13.76
CA PHE A 182 -6.95 16.53 -14.28
C PHE A 182 -7.98 17.60 -14.62
N GLU A 183 -8.32 17.75 -15.90
CA GLU A 183 -9.31 18.72 -16.34
C GLU A 183 -10.70 18.09 -16.32
N ALA A 184 -11.53 18.51 -15.36
CA ALA A 184 -12.87 18.00 -15.17
C ALA A 184 -13.87 18.64 -16.15
N SER A 185 -14.64 17.79 -16.83
CA SER A 185 -15.77 18.19 -17.68
C SER A 185 -17.12 18.06 -16.96
N LYS A 186 -17.19 17.20 -15.94
CA LYS A 186 -18.38 17.00 -15.13
C LYS A 186 -17.99 16.58 -13.72
N ILE A 187 -18.67 17.17 -12.74
CA ILE A 187 -18.52 16.84 -11.33
C ILE A 187 -19.88 16.58 -10.75
N THR A 188 -20.00 15.45 -10.05
CA THR A 188 -21.20 15.12 -9.27
C THR A 188 -20.87 15.24 -7.79
N VAL A 189 -21.51 16.19 -7.12
CA VAL A 189 -21.32 16.43 -5.69
C VAL A 189 -22.26 15.52 -4.90
N CYS A 190 -21.67 14.85 -3.92
CA CYS A 190 -22.35 14.10 -2.89
C CYS A 190 -21.78 14.45 -1.51
N GLN A 191 -22.54 14.19 -0.45
CA GLN A 191 -21.96 14.18 0.88
C GLN A 191 -21.13 12.92 1.03
N ASN A 192 -19.96 13.06 1.66
CA ASN A 192 -19.31 11.92 2.28
C ASN A 192 -20.28 11.39 3.35
N ILE A 193 -20.84 10.19 3.15
CA ILE A 193 -21.72 9.53 4.09
C ILE A 193 -21.24 8.09 4.25
N TYR A 194 -20.64 7.87 5.42
CA TYR A 194 -20.34 6.56 5.97
C TYR A 194 -21.63 5.74 5.95
N THR A 195 -21.60 4.61 5.28
CA THR A 195 -22.72 3.69 5.14
C THR A 195 -23.13 3.14 6.50
N SER A 196 -24.32 2.54 6.57
CA SER A 196 -24.79 1.90 7.80
C SER A 196 -23.84 0.81 8.30
N ASN A 197 -23.14 0.12 7.40
CA ASN A 197 -22.16 -0.90 7.77
C ASN A 197 -20.92 -0.27 8.43
N ASP A 198 -20.45 0.86 7.92
CA ASP A 198 -19.27 1.55 8.45
C ASP A 198 -19.58 2.09 9.84
N LYS A 199 -20.78 2.67 10.01
CA LYS A 199 -21.29 3.10 11.32
C LYS A 199 -21.41 1.96 12.31
N GLN A 200 -21.95 0.82 11.90
CA GLN A 200 -22.04 -0.36 12.75
C GLN A 200 -20.64 -0.85 13.17
N LEU A 201 -19.71 -0.95 12.22
CA LEU A 201 -18.34 -1.36 12.49
C LEU A 201 -17.65 -0.42 13.50
N MET A 202 -17.77 0.90 13.30
CA MET A 202 -17.24 1.89 14.24
C MET A 202 -17.84 1.75 15.63
N GLN A 203 -19.16 1.52 15.72
CA GLN A 203 -19.84 1.30 17.00
C GLN A 203 -19.35 0.03 17.69
N GLU A 204 -19.18 -1.08 16.97
CA GLU A 204 -18.70 -2.33 17.57
C GLU A 204 -17.25 -2.21 18.04
N VAL A 205 -16.37 -1.58 17.25
CA VAL A 205 -15.00 -1.27 17.69
C VAL A 205 -15.04 -0.43 18.97
N SER A 206 -15.90 0.59 19.02
CA SER A 206 -16.02 1.48 20.19
C SER A 206 -16.59 0.78 21.42
N LYS A 207 -17.51 -0.18 21.27
CA LYS A 207 -18.03 -1.01 22.38
C LYS A 207 -16.98 -1.98 22.91
N SER A 208 -16.15 -2.53 22.02
CA SER A 208 -15.09 -3.47 22.37
C SER A 208 -13.83 -2.79 22.92
N PHE A 209 -13.74 -1.47 22.78
CA PHE A 209 -12.64 -0.66 23.28
C PHE A 209 -12.78 -0.51 24.80
N ASP A 210 -11.81 -1.05 25.52
CA ASP A 210 -11.66 -0.88 26.96
C ASP A 210 -10.34 -0.17 27.27
N ALA A 211 -10.50 1.00 27.86
CA ALA A 211 -9.45 1.88 28.35
C ALA A 211 -9.61 2.16 29.85
N SER A 212 -10.36 1.35 30.59
CA SER A 212 -10.57 1.52 32.04
C SER A 212 -9.26 1.50 32.84
N ASN A 213 -8.25 0.81 32.33
CA ASN A 213 -6.90 0.75 32.91
C ASN A 213 -5.97 1.85 32.38
N LEU A 214 -6.48 2.79 31.57
CA LEU A 214 -5.72 3.96 31.16
C LEU A 214 -5.66 4.97 32.29
N ASN A 215 -4.47 5.10 32.87
CA ASN A 215 -4.21 6.17 33.81
C ASN A 215 -3.96 7.44 33.03
N ARG A 216 -4.86 8.42 33.18
CA ARG A 216 -4.59 9.78 32.74
C ARG A 216 -3.36 10.30 33.48
N VAL A 217 -2.42 10.88 32.74
CA VAL A 217 -1.25 11.48 33.36
C VAL A 217 -1.64 12.81 34.00
N THR A 218 -1.62 12.85 35.34
CA THR A 218 -2.00 14.02 36.15
C THR A 218 -0.90 15.08 36.22
N PHE A 219 0.35 14.68 36.01
CA PHE A 219 1.50 15.58 35.94
C PHE A 219 2.18 15.47 34.58
N ILE A 220 1.99 16.48 33.75
CA ILE A 220 2.64 16.59 32.44
C ILE A 220 4.00 17.27 32.67
N PRO A 221 5.13 16.61 32.34
CA PRO A 221 6.45 17.23 32.53
C PRO A 221 6.57 18.57 31.79
N LYS A 222 7.36 19.48 32.34
CA LYS A 222 7.60 20.79 31.73
C LYS A 222 8.26 20.61 30.37
N GLY A 223 7.68 21.19 29.32
CA GLY A 223 8.13 21.01 27.94
C GLY A 223 7.52 19.83 27.20
N SER A 224 6.66 19.03 27.86
CA SER A 224 5.81 18.05 27.18
C SER A 224 4.55 18.71 26.63
N PHE A 225 4.21 18.37 25.39
CA PHE A 225 2.97 18.84 24.75
C PHE A 225 1.74 18.15 25.34
N ASN A 226 0.68 18.91 25.60
CA ASN A 226 -0.61 18.38 26.07
C ASN A 226 -1.63 18.35 24.91
N PRO A 227 -1.88 17.20 24.27
CA PRO A 227 -2.87 17.11 23.20
C PRO A 227 -4.30 17.26 23.74
N SER A 228 -5.23 17.67 22.88
CA SER A 228 -6.65 17.88 23.23
C SER A 228 -7.32 16.64 23.83
N TYR A 229 -6.84 15.44 23.51
CA TYR A 229 -7.39 14.16 23.99
C TYR A 229 -6.66 13.59 25.22
N GLY A 230 -5.75 14.38 25.80
CA GLY A 230 -4.95 14.00 26.95
C GLY A 230 -3.92 12.92 26.65
N LEU A 231 -3.15 12.58 27.68
CA LEU A 231 -2.13 11.55 27.60
C LEU A 231 -2.38 10.45 28.63
N HIS A 232 -2.12 9.22 28.20
CA HIS A 232 -2.55 8.03 28.91
C HIS A 232 -1.44 6.99 28.93
N LYS A 233 -1.41 6.19 30.00
CA LYS A 233 -0.55 5.00 30.13
C LYS A 233 -1.38 3.80 30.57
N GLY A 234 -0.94 2.59 30.22
CA GLY A 234 -1.62 1.36 30.57
C GLY A 234 -1.82 0.46 29.37
N ASN A 235 -2.88 -0.34 29.40
CA ASN A 235 -3.25 -1.22 28.30
C ASN A 235 -4.57 -0.77 27.69
N ILE A 236 -4.63 -0.72 26.38
CA ILE A 236 -5.87 -0.63 25.62
C ILE A 236 -6.26 -2.05 25.24
N LYS A 237 -7.52 -2.41 25.48
CA LYS A 237 -8.07 -3.67 24.99
C LYS A 237 -9.07 -3.38 23.87
N ILE A 238 -8.99 -4.13 22.76
CA ILE A 238 -9.97 -4.08 21.65
C ILE A 238 -10.33 -5.52 21.32
N GLY A 239 -11.59 -5.89 21.54
CA GLY A 239 -11.96 -7.31 21.64
C GLY A 239 -11.17 -7.94 22.77
N GLU A 240 -10.53 -9.09 22.55
CA GLU A 240 -9.62 -9.77 23.50
C GLU A 240 -8.14 -9.43 23.30
N VAL A 241 -7.82 -8.55 22.34
CA VAL A 241 -6.44 -8.15 22.05
C VAL A 241 -6.04 -7.02 22.99
N ASN A 242 -4.94 -7.21 23.72
CA ASN A 242 -4.36 -6.20 24.60
C ASN A 242 -3.18 -5.50 23.93
N TYR A 243 -3.18 -4.17 23.99
CA TYR A 243 -2.16 -3.30 23.46
C TYR A 243 -1.53 -2.51 24.60
N LYS A 244 -0.27 -2.80 24.91
CA LYS A 244 0.48 -2.06 25.90
C LYS A 244 0.89 -0.70 25.33
N ILE A 245 0.45 0.39 25.94
CA ILE A 245 0.92 1.73 25.58
C ILE A 245 2.35 1.88 26.09
N LEU A 246 3.23 2.49 25.27
CA LEU A 246 4.56 2.89 25.69
C LEU A 246 4.47 3.84 26.90
N ASP A 247 5.14 3.47 28.00
CA ASP A 247 5.22 4.32 29.21
C ASP A 247 6.24 5.45 29.00
N ASN A 248 5.99 6.30 27.99
CA ASN A 248 6.76 7.50 27.71
C ASN A 248 5.85 8.62 27.23
N ILE A 249 5.62 9.56 28.14
CA ILE A 249 4.67 10.65 27.96
C ILE A 249 5.10 11.69 26.93
N GLU A 250 6.42 11.93 26.82
CA GLU A 250 6.99 12.87 25.87
C GLU A 250 6.81 12.36 24.44
N ILE A 251 7.12 11.08 24.22
CA ILE A 251 6.94 10.42 22.93
C ILE A 251 5.46 10.36 22.55
N GLN A 252 4.59 9.95 23.48
CA GLN A 252 3.14 9.91 23.22
C GLN A 252 2.58 11.30 22.88
N GLY A 253 3.04 12.36 23.56
CA GLY A 253 2.67 13.73 23.25
C GLY A 253 3.17 14.20 21.89
N TYR A 254 4.42 13.87 21.55
CA TYR A 254 5.00 14.18 20.25
C TYR A 254 4.26 13.50 19.09
N ILE A 255 3.96 12.20 19.19
CA ILE A 255 3.18 11.50 18.16
C ILE A 255 1.77 12.10 18.00
N ASN A 256 1.11 12.48 19.10
CA ASN A 256 -0.16 13.19 19.00
C ASN A 256 -0.01 14.55 18.31
N LEU A 257 1.06 15.30 18.57
CA LEU A 257 1.31 16.59 17.93
C LEU A 257 1.47 16.43 16.41
N VAL A 258 2.31 15.48 15.97
CA VAL A 258 2.52 15.21 14.54
C VAL A 258 1.24 14.73 13.89
N GLY A 259 0.55 13.76 14.50
CA GLY A 259 -0.73 13.24 14.01
C GLY A 259 -1.80 14.32 13.87
N ASN A 260 -1.96 15.19 14.87
CA ASN A 260 -2.90 16.30 14.79
C ASN A 260 -2.49 17.35 13.75
N ARG A 261 -1.19 17.61 13.55
CA ARG A 261 -0.71 18.56 12.54
C ARG A 261 -1.16 18.11 11.14
N ILE A 262 -0.96 16.84 10.81
CA ILE A 262 -1.23 16.28 9.48
C ILE A 262 -2.69 15.95 9.19
N LEU A 263 -3.58 15.96 10.19
CA LEU A 263 -5.01 15.77 9.93
C LEU A 263 -5.49 16.81 8.89
N PRO A 264 -6.25 16.40 7.86
CA PRO A 264 -6.82 17.36 6.93
C PRO A 264 -7.80 18.28 7.65
N GLN A 265 -7.92 19.52 7.18
CA GLN A 265 -8.66 20.57 7.90
C GLN A 265 -10.10 20.16 8.22
N TYR A 266 -10.81 19.56 7.26
CA TYR A 266 -12.18 19.09 7.46
C TYR A 266 -12.29 18.04 8.57
N ALA A 267 -11.27 17.19 8.76
CA ALA A 267 -11.28 16.15 9.79
C ALA A 267 -11.01 16.69 11.21
N LYS A 268 -10.58 17.95 11.31
CA LYS A 268 -10.42 18.68 12.59
C LYS A 268 -11.70 19.39 13.01
N GLU A 269 -12.67 19.54 12.12
CA GLU A 269 -13.92 20.24 12.42
C GLU A 269 -14.85 19.39 13.27
N GLU A 270 -15.50 20.02 14.25
CA GLU A 270 -16.53 19.38 15.08
C GLU A 270 -17.67 18.81 14.22
N SER A 271 -18.02 19.51 13.14
CA SER A 271 -19.02 19.07 12.15
C SER A 271 -18.71 17.69 11.57
N TYR A 272 -17.43 17.39 11.31
CA TYR A 272 -16.99 16.09 10.82
C TYR A 272 -17.06 15.04 11.93
N THR A 273 -16.52 15.36 13.11
CA THR A 273 -16.54 14.45 14.26
C THR A 273 -17.96 14.05 14.66
N GLU A 274 -18.89 15.00 14.77
CA GLU A 274 -20.28 14.73 15.12
C GLU A 274 -21.00 13.92 14.04
N LYS A 275 -20.85 14.33 12.78
CA LYS A 275 -21.53 13.69 11.64
C LYS A 275 -21.07 12.25 11.43
N HIS A 276 -19.78 12.00 11.60
CA HIS A 276 -19.15 10.71 11.30
C HIS A 276 -18.91 9.85 12.54
N ASN A 277 -19.03 10.43 13.74
CA ASN A 277 -18.64 9.81 15.01
C ASN A 277 -17.17 9.33 14.99
N ILE A 278 -16.30 10.13 14.37
CA ILE A 278 -14.87 9.84 14.23
C ILE A 278 -14.08 10.88 15.01
N LEU A 279 -13.30 10.36 15.95
CA LEU A 279 -12.38 11.14 16.74
C LEU A 279 -10.99 10.54 16.59
N PHE A 280 -10.09 11.29 15.95
CA PHE A 280 -8.72 10.84 15.74
C PHE A 280 -7.94 10.81 17.05
N ARG A 281 -7.37 9.66 17.39
CA ARG A 281 -6.60 9.43 18.62
C ARG A 281 -5.37 8.60 18.28
N PHE A 282 -4.19 9.07 18.65
CA PHE A 282 -2.93 8.43 18.32
C PHE A 282 -2.32 7.74 19.54
N TYR A 283 -1.90 6.49 19.40
CA TYR A 283 -1.33 5.71 20.50
C TYR A 283 -0.01 5.07 20.11
N VAL A 284 0.98 5.19 20.98
CA VAL A 284 2.28 4.53 20.81
C VAL A 284 2.25 3.20 21.53
N ILE A 285 2.39 2.11 20.79
CA ILE A 285 2.31 0.76 21.32
C ILE A 285 3.72 0.24 21.58
N ASP A 286 3.96 -0.24 22.80
CA ASP A 286 5.21 -0.87 23.21
C ASP A 286 5.32 -2.27 22.60
N ASN A 287 5.73 -2.31 21.33
CA ASN A 287 5.89 -3.51 20.55
C ASN A 287 7.06 -3.33 19.58
N ASP A 288 8.04 -4.23 19.67
CA ASP A 288 9.27 -4.18 18.88
C ASP A 288 9.08 -4.60 17.42
N ILE A 289 7.93 -5.21 17.09
CA ILE A 289 7.50 -5.50 15.73
C ILE A 289 7.15 -4.17 15.10
N PRO A 290 7.88 -3.74 14.07
CA PRO A 290 7.53 -2.52 13.41
C PRO A 290 6.12 -2.61 12.81
N ASN A 291 5.28 -1.61 13.06
CA ASN A 291 3.91 -1.53 12.56
C ASN A 291 3.27 -0.15 12.77
N ALA A 292 2.28 0.20 11.97
CA ALA A 292 1.22 1.16 12.26
C ALA A 292 -0.12 0.62 11.73
N LEU A 293 -1.23 0.99 12.36
CA LEU A 293 -2.57 0.56 11.94
C LEU A 293 -3.64 1.59 12.32
N ALA A 294 -4.72 1.61 11.55
CA ALA A 294 -5.88 2.45 11.77
C ALA A 294 -7.15 1.65 12.06
N PHE A 295 -7.88 2.05 13.09
CA PHE A 295 -9.23 1.57 13.37
C PHE A 295 -10.28 2.48 12.72
N PRO A 296 -11.42 1.92 12.29
CA PRO A 296 -12.50 2.68 11.63
C PRO A 296 -13.00 3.91 12.42
N ASN A 297 -12.92 3.90 13.75
CA ASN A 297 -13.40 4.99 14.61
C ASN A 297 -12.33 6.08 14.90
N GLY A 298 -11.24 6.12 14.14
CA GLY A 298 -10.19 7.14 14.23
C GLY A 298 -9.03 6.83 15.18
N MET A 299 -8.98 5.64 15.82
CA MET A 299 -7.78 5.26 16.56
C MET A 299 -6.66 4.89 15.60
N ILE A 300 -5.47 5.47 15.78
CA ILE A 300 -4.27 5.16 15.01
C ILE A 300 -3.20 4.70 15.98
N PHE A 301 -2.71 3.48 15.79
CA PHE A 301 -1.67 2.88 16.61
C PHE A 301 -0.36 2.87 15.82
N ILE A 302 0.74 3.18 16.50
CA ILE A 302 2.09 3.06 15.95
C ILE A 302 3.00 2.34 16.93
N ASN A 303 3.68 1.31 16.47
CA ASN A 303 4.56 0.49 17.29
C ASN A 303 5.93 1.13 17.45
N THR A 304 6.55 0.94 18.62
CA THR A 304 7.94 1.38 18.88
C THR A 304 8.93 0.78 17.88
N GLY A 305 8.71 -0.45 17.41
CA GLY A 305 9.52 -1.06 16.35
C GLY A 305 9.58 -0.21 15.07
N LEU A 306 8.49 0.44 14.68
CA LEU A 306 8.45 1.26 13.45
C LEU A 306 9.09 2.61 13.69
N LEU A 307 8.84 3.22 14.86
CA LEU A 307 9.49 4.46 15.26
C LEU A 307 11.03 4.33 15.27
N LYS A 308 11.56 3.14 15.57
CA LYS A 308 13.01 2.88 15.49
C LYS A 308 13.56 2.90 14.05
N LEU A 309 12.73 2.65 13.03
CA LEU A 309 13.14 2.68 11.62
C LEU A 309 13.00 4.07 11.00
N ILE A 310 12.03 4.87 11.43
CA ILE A 310 11.79 6.23 10.93
C ILE A 310 12.97 7.14 11.28
N GLU A 311 13.42 7.99 10.37
CA GLU A 311 14.63 8.81 10.53
C GLU A 311 14.37 10.29 10.85
N ASN A 312 13.17 10.79 10.57
CA ASN A 312 12.79 12.19 10.80
C ASN A 312 11.25 12.37 10.91
N GLU A 313 10.78 13.57 11.27
CA GLU A 313 9.36 13.87 11.49
C GLU A 313 8.53 13.75 10.21
N ALA A 314 9.08 14.12 9.05
CA ALA A 314 8.37 13.99 7.78
C ALA A 314 8.15 12.51 7.38
N GLN A 315 9.09 11.61 7.67
CA GLN A 315 8.87 10.16 7.49
C GLN A 315 7.78 9.63 8.44
N LEU A 316 7.71 10.14 9.68
CA LEU A 316 6.61 9.83 10.60
C LEU A 316 5.28 10.36 10.06
N ALA A 317 5.27 11.57 9.52
CA ALA A 317 4.10 12.17 8.89
C ALA A 317 3.61 11.33 7.69
N ALA A 318 4.50 10.72 6.91
CA ALA A 318 4.14 9.81 5.83
C ALA A 318 3.37 8.58 6.34
N VAL A 319 3.88 7.95 7.39
CA VAL A 319 3.24 6.79 8.03
C VAL A 319 1.88 7.15 8.59
N LEU A 320 1.81 8.22 9.39
CA LEU A 320 0.55 8.62 10.02
C LEU A 320 -0.46 9.15 8.99
N GLY A 321 -0.01 9.86 7.95
CA GLY A 321 -0.88 10.34 6.87
C GLY A 321 -1.51 9.20 6.08
N HIS A 322 -0.72 8.14 5.83
CA HIS A 322 -1.22 6.89 5.26
C HIS A 322 -2.30 6.25 6.15
N GLU A 323 -2.07 6.11 7.46
CA GLU A 323 -3.09 5.55 8.37
C GLU A 323 -4.34 6.44 8.52
N ILE A 324 -4.20 7.77 8.53
CA ILE A 324 -5.35 8.70 8.54
C ILE A 324 -6.18 8.52 7.29
N SER A 325 -5.53 8.37 6.12
CA SER A 325 -6.24 8.19 4.85
C SER A 325 -7.11 6.93 4.86
N HIS A 326 -6.66 5.81 5.43
CA HIS A 326 -7.48 4.61 5.61
C HIS A 326 -8.77 4.85 6.40
N VAL A 327 -8.76 5.76 7.38
CA VAL A 327 -9.97 6.15 8.13
C VAL A 327 -10.86 7.06 7.31
N THR A 328 -10.29 8.11 6.70
CA THR A 328 -11.05 9.12 5.95
C THR A 328 -11.69 8.57 4.67
N TYR A 329 -11.15 7.47 4.11
CA TYR A 329 -11.64 6.77 2.92
C TYR A 329 -12.32 5.43 3.24
N GLU A 330 -12.60 5.16 4.52
CA GLU A 330 -13.43 4.01 4.93
C GLU A 330 -12.85 2.64 4.55
N HIS A 331 -11.54 2.56 4.31
CA HIS A 331 -10.88 1.35 3.82
C HIS A 331 -11.08 0.14 4.76
N GLY A 332 -11.21 0.38 6.06
CA GLY A 332 -11.44 -0.67 7.07
C GLY A 332 -12.79 -1.39 6.94
N ALA A 333 -13.83 -0.74 6.42
CA ALA A 333 -15.15 -1.34 6.37
C ALA A 333 -15.39 -2.24 5.15
N ASP A 334 -14.60 -2.06 4.10
CA ASP A 334 -14.55 -3.04 3.02
C ASP A 334 -13.70 -4.26 3.38
N ARG A 335 -12.64 -4.10 4.19
CA ARG A 335 -11.91 -5.25 4.78
C ARG A 335 -12.88 -6.12 5.58
N TYR A 336 -13.80 -5.46 6.30
CA TYR A 336 -14.93 -6.12 6.97
C TYR A 336 -15.89 -6.87 6.02
N LYS A 337 -16.20 -6.35 4.83
CA LYS A 337 -17.06 -7.07 3.86
C LYS A 337 -16.36 -8.29 3.25
N VAL A 338 -15.05 -8.21 3.04
CA VAL A 338 -14.24 -9.33 2.51
C VAL A 338 -14.14 -10.47 3.52
N SER A 339 -14.03 -10.18 4.83
CA SER A 339 -14.01 -11.22 5.87
C SER A 339 -15.32 -12.00 5.96
N LYS A 340 -16.47 -11.39 5.68
CA LYS A 340 -17.75 -12.11 5.50
C LYS A 340 -17.74 -13.08 4.30
N TYR A 341 -16.94 -12.80 3.28
CA TYR A 341 -16.87 -13.60 2.05
C TYR A 341 -15.94 -14.82 2.17
N SER A 342 -15.00 -14.81 3.14
CA SER A 342 -14.05 -15.92 3.37
C SER A 342 -14.72 -17.19 3.92
N GLU A 343 -16.03 -17.14 4.19
CA GLU A 343 -16.84 -18.28 4.60
C GLU A 343 -17.30 -19.18 3.44
N SER A 344 -16.88 -18.90 2.20
CA SER A 344 -17.21 -19.79 1.09
C SER A 344 -16.69 -21.21 1.39
N LYS A 345 -17.54 -22.22 1.21
CA LYS A 345 -17.22 -23.66 1.42
C LYS A 345 -15.95 -24.10 0.65
N ILE A 346 -15.50 -23.32 -0.32
CA ILE A 346 -14.29 -23.53 -1.14
C ILE A 346 -13.03 -23.24 -0.33
N VAL A 347 -12.99 -22.16 0.47
CA VAL A 347 -11.84 -21.77 1.30
C VAL A 347 -11.65 -22.76 2.46
N LYS A 348 -12.74 -23.11 3.17
CA LYS A 348 -12.72 -24.12 4.25
C LYS A 348 -12.27 -25.51 3.75
N LYS A 349 -12.63 -25.88 2.51
CA LYS A 349 -12.16 -27.13 1.86
C LYS A 349 -10.68 -27.07 1.44
N GLY A 350 -10.20 -25.92 1.00
CA GLY A 350 -8.78 -25.69 0.68
C GLY A 350 -7.88 -25.93 1.89
N ILE A 351 -8.23 -25.35 3.04
CA ILE A 351 -7.48 -25.47 4.31
C ILE A 351 -7.52 -26.92 4.85
N SER A 352 -8.67 -27.60 4.81
CA SER A 352 -8.79 -28.99 5.25
C SER A 352 -8.00 -29.98 4.36
N TRP A 353 -7.92 -29.70 3.06
CA TRP A 353 -7.14 -30.49 2.10
C TRP A 353 -5.62 -30.29 2.26
N LEU A 354 -5.19 -29.06 2.58
CA LEU A 354 -3.80 -28.71 2.92
C LEU A 354 -3.29 -29.51 4.12
N LYS A 355 -4.05 -29.58 5.22
CA LYS A 355 -3.70 -30.36 6.43
C LYS A 355 -3.47 -31.85 6.16
N LYS A 356 -4.20 -32.45 5.20
CA LYS A 356 -4.09 -33.89 4.87
C LYS A 356 -2.92 -34.23 3.97
N LYS A 357 -2.48 -33.32 3.10
CA LYS A 357 -1.36 -33.56 2.16
C LYS A 357 0.01 -33.28 2.77
N VAL A 358 0.10 -32.32 3.69
CA VAL A 358 1.35 -32.01 4.43
C VAL A 358 1.82 -33.20 5.27
N LYS A 359 0.88 -33.91 5.94
CA LYS A 359 1.18 -35.08 6.77
C LYS A 359 1.80 -36.29 6.04
N LYS A 360 1.63 -36.41 4.73
CA LYS A 360 1.96 -37.67 4.01
C LYS A 360 3.27 -37.61 3.21
N LYS A 361 3.86 -36.43 3.02
CA LYS A 361 4.96 -36.24 2.05
C LYS A 361 6.31 -35.84 2.66
N ALA A 362 6.36 -35.56 3.95
CA ALA A 362 7.58 -35.08 4.59
C ALA A 362 7.83 -35.89 5.86
N ASN A 363 8.64 -36.95 5.79
CA ASN A 363 9.17 -37.67 6.96
C ASN A 363 10.04 -36.72 7.82
N ILE A 364 9.39 -35.74 8.46
CA ILE A 364 9.96 -34.70 9.30
C ILE A 364 9.73 -35.17 10.72
N ASP A 365 10.85 -35.28 11.43
CA ASP A 365 10.90 -35.62 12.85
C ASP A 365 10.03 -34.67 13.68
N GLU A 366 9.41 -35.21 14.72
CA GLU A 366 8.24 -34.68 15.45
C GLU A 366 8.47 -33.30 16.10
N ASN A 367 9.71 -32.78 16.08
CA ASN A 367 10.17 -31.64 16.86
C ASN A 367 10.92 -30.53 16.09
N SER A 368 10.83 -30.42 14.77
CA SER A 368 11.41 -29.25 14.06
C SER A 368 10.40 -28.50 13.18
N ILE A 369 10.15 -27.24 13.56
CA ILE A 369 9.20 -26.30 12.95
C ILE A 369 9.67 -25.82 11.55
N LEU A 370 10.97 -25.94 11.24
CA LEU A 370 11.57 -25.32 10.05
C LEU A 370 11.64 -26.20 8.78
N GLY A 371 11.32 -27.49 8.85
CA GLY A 371 11.49 -28.42 7.72
C GLY A 371 10.31 -28.49 6.73
N SER A 372 9.18 -27.82 7.01
CA SER A 372 7.86 -28.11 6.42
C SER A 372 7.35 -27.12 5.36
N ILE A 373 8.19 -26.23 4.84
CA ILE A 373 7.77 -25.24 3.84
C ILE A 373 8.28 -25.69 2.46
N SER A 374 7.57 -26.62 1.81
CA SER A 374 7.85 -27.01 0.41
C SER A 374 6.74 -26.58 -0.56
N GLU A 375 7.21 -25.94 -1.63
CA GLU A 375 6.64 -25.28 -2.83
C GLU A 375 5.15 -25.38 -3.21
N GLN A 376 4.36 -26.35 -2.77
CA GLN A 376 2.91 -26.36 -3.07
C GLN A 376 2.07 -25.67 -1.99
N VAL A 377 2.61 -25.50 -0.78
CA VAL A 377 2.06 -24.57 0.21
C VAL A 377 2.28 -23.13 -0.29
N LEU A 378 3.41 -22.85 -0.95
CA LEU A 378 3.72 -21.56 -1.60
C LEU A 378 2.76 -21.15 -2.73
N GLU A 379 1.94 -22.02 -3.30
CA GLU A 379 0.93 -21.59 -4.27
C GLU A 379 -0.30 -20.93 -3.60
N TYR A 380 -0.55 -21.28 -2.33
CA TYR A 380 -1.61 -20.66 -1.49
C TYR A 380 -1.04 -19.82 -0.32
N THR A 381 0.27 -19.87 -0.08
CA THR A 381 1.03 -18.99 0.82
C THR A 381 2.00 -18.09 0.07
N THR A 382 1.92 -18.03 -1.27
CA THR A 382 2.56 -16.94 -2.00
C THR A 382 1.96 -15.68 -1.43
N PRO A 383 2.79 -14.68 -1.10
CA PRO A 383 2.29 -13.39 -0.67
C PRO A 383 1.09 -12.98 -1.54
N LYS A 384 1.10 -13.17 -2.87
CA LYS A 384 -0.03 -12.89 -3.79
C LYS A 384 -1.46 -13.28 -3.37
N ASN A 385 -1.66 -14.38 -2.63
CA ASN A 385 -3.00 -14.84 -2.22
C ASN A 385 -3.37 -14.49 -0.78
N ILE A 386 -2.39 -14.28 0.11
CA ILE A 386 -2.57 -13.65 1.43
C ILE A 386 -2.66 -12.11 1.27
N ILE A 387 -1.99 -11.54 0.27
CA ILE A 387 -1.95 -10.13 -0.16
C ILE A 387 -3.33 -9.61 -0.57
N ASN A 388 -4.25 -10.48 -1.00
CA ASN A 388 -5.59 -10.08 -1.41
C ASN A 388 -6.48 -9.64 -0.21
N ILE A 389 -5.96 -9.65 1.02
CA ILE A 389 -6.59 -9.01 2.18
C ILE A 389 -6.50 -7.48 2.08
N PHE A 390 -5.47 -6.95 1.38
CA PHE A 390 -5.33 -5.53 1.06
C PHE A 390 -5.65 -5.28 -0.41
N ASP A 391 -6.70 -4.48 -0.64
CA ASP A 391 -6.98 -3.98 -1.99
C ASP A 391 -5.84 -3.03 -2.40
N LYS A 392 -5.02 -3.45 -3.36
CA LYS A 392 -3.86 -2.69 -3.86
C LYS A 392 -4.23 -1.27 -4.25
N LYS A 393 -5.46 -1.06 -4.74
CA LYS A 393 -5.94 0.27 -5.11
C LYS A 393 -6.06 1.17 -3.89
N LYS A 394 -6.46 0.64 -2.74
CA LYS A 394 -6.59 1.36 -1.47
C LYS A 394 -5.24 1.73 -0.88
N GLU A 395 -4.25 0.84 -0.96
CA GLU A 395 -2.89 1.17 -0.49
C GLU A 395 -2.27 2.30 -1.32
N ILE A 396 -2.45 2.28 -2.64
CA ILE A 396 -2.00 3.34 -3.55
C ILE A 396 -2.78 4.64 -3.29
N GLN A 397 -4.10 4.56 -3.07
CA GLN A 397 -4.92 5.71 -2.68
C GLN A 397 -4.45 6.31 -1.36
N SER A 398 -4.20 5.48 -0.36
CA SER A 398 -3.70 5.91 0.94
C SER A 398 -2.31 6.53 0.87
N ASP A 399 -1.41 6.01 0.01
CA ASP A 399 -0.12 6.64 -0.27
C ASP A 399 -0.30 8.04 -0.88
N ARG A 400 -1.15 8.17 -1.90
CA ARG A 400 -1.37 9.44 -2.59
C ARG A 400 -2.00 10.50 -1.68
N VAL A 401 -3.07 10.14 -0.97
CA VAL A 401 -3.75 11.03 -0.04
C VAL A 401 -2.86 11.35 1.17
N GLY A 402 -2.10 10.37 1.67
CA GLY A 402 -1.14 10.58 2.75
C GLY A 402 -0.06 11.60 2.38
N LEU A 403 0.44 11.58 1.14
CA LEU A 403 1.35 12.61 0.63
C LEU A 403 0.70 13.99 0.60
N LEU A 404 -0.58 14.10 0.22
CA LEU A 404 -1.30 15.37 0.25
C LEU A 404 -1.40 15.91 1.68
N TYR A 405 -1.68 15.06 2.66
CA TYR A 405 -1.75 15.44 4.07
C TYR A 405 -0.39 15.92 4.60
N MET A 406 0.71 15.27 4.20
CA MET A 406 2.07 15.73 4.49
C MET A 406 2.34 17.11 3.88
N TYR A 407 2.07 17.27 2.58
CA TYR A 407 2.25 18.51 1.83
C TYR A 407 1.54 19.67 2.52
N ASN A 408 0.24 19.51 2.81
CA ASN A 408 -0.59 20.53 3.45
C ASN A 408 -0.14 20.86 4.89
N ALA A 409 0.53 19.93 5.55
CA ALA A 409 1.11 20.14 6.88
C ALA A 409 2.50 20.77 6.86
N GLY A 410 3.04 21.10 5.67
CA GLY A 410 4.36 21.73 5.50
C GLY A 410 5.53 20.75 5.60
N TYR A 411 5.31 19.45 5.38
CA TYR A 411 6.37 18.45 5.39
C TYR A 411 6.94 18.19 4.00
N ASP A 412 8.23 17.87 3.95
CA ASP A 412 8.89 17.44 2.72
C ASP A 412 8.39 16.05 2.29
N VAL A 413 7.53 16.02 1.28
CA VAL A 413 6.94 14.80 0.72
C VAL A 413 7.97 13.81 0.14
N ARG A 414 9.20 14.24 -0.15
CA ARG A 414 10.27 13.35 -0.62
C ARG A 414 10.72 12.37 0.46
N GLU A 415 10.46 12.67 1.72
CA GLU A 415 10.77 11.78 2.84
C GLU A 415 9.92 10.51 2.85
N ALA A 416 8.69 10.55 2.31
CA ALA A 416 7.88 9.34 2.14
C ALA A 416 8.58 8.31 1.23
N LYS A 417 9.20 8.76 0.13
CA LYS A 417 10.02 7.90 -0.74
C LYS A 417 11.18 7.28 0.04
N LYS A 418 11.90 8.08 0.85
CA LYS A 418 13.03 7.58 1.65
C LYS A 418 12.58 6.55 2.69
N PHE A 419 11.45 6.79 3.34
CA PHE A 419 10.83 5.80 4.23
C PHE A 419 10.56 4.47 3.50
N TRP A 420 9.96 4.50 2.32
CA TRP A 420 9.73 3.27 1.55
C TRP A 420 11.02 2.59 1.06
N GLN A 421 12.10 3.34 0.84
CA GLN A 421 13.42 2.75 0.59
C GLN A 421 13.97 2.01 1.81
N ILE A 422 13.81 2.57 3.01
CA ILE A 422 14.14 1.89 4.28
C ILE A 422 13.34 0.59 4.37
N MET A 423 12.04 0.62 4.08
CA MET A 423 11.18 -0.55 4.09
C MET A 423 11.61 -1.62 3.09
N VAL A 424 11.88 -1.24 1.83
CA VAL A 424 12.40 -2.15 0.80
C VAL A 424 13.70 -2.82 1.26
N ASN A 425 14.63 -2.05 1.81
CA ASN A 425 15.89 -2.60 2.32
C ASN A 425 15.69 -3.52 3.52
N LYS A 426 14.81 -3.13 4.45
CA LYS A 426 14.51 -3.93 5.65
C LYS A 426 13.84 -5.26 5.29
N THR A 427 13.02 -5.28 4.24
CA THR A 427 12.42 -6.51 3.71
C THR A 427 13.39 -7.42 2.97
N LYS A 428 14.64 -7.02 2.71
CA LYS A 428 15.69 -7.93 2.20
C LYS A 428 16.35 -8.75 3.30
N ASP A 429 16.18 -8.37 4.57
CA ASP A 429 16.73 -9.10 5.71
C ASP A 429 15.86 -10.32 6.03
N GLU A 430 16.38 -11.52 5.74
CA GLU A 430 15.67 -12.78 5.94
C GLU A 430 15.25 -13.00 7.40
N LYS A 431 16.05 -12.57 8.38
CA LYS A 431 15.69 -12.69 9.80
C LYS A 431 14.49 -11.80 10.12
N PHE A 432 14.51 -10.59 9.56
CA PHE A 432 13.41 -9.65 9.69
C PHE A 432 12.13 -10.20 9.05
N LEU A 433 12.21 -10.68 7.82
CA LEU A 433 11.08 -11.31 7.11
C LEU A 433 10.54 -12.53 7.86
N ASN A 434 11.40 -13.38 8.38
CA ASN A 434 10.99 -14.56 9.14
C ASN A 434 10.24 -14.16 10.41
N LYS A 435 10.73 -13.18 11.18
CA LYS A 435 10.04 -12.67 12.38
C LYS A 435 8.64 -12.16 12.03
N VAL A 436 8.52 -11.37 10.97
CA VAL A 436 7.22 -10.84 10.50
C VAL A 436 6.30 -11.97 10.05
N THR A 437 6.82 -12.93 9.29
CA THR A 437 6.05 -14.05 8.74
C THR A 437 5.56 -14.97 9.85
N THR A 438 6.40 -15.31 10.83
CA THR A 438 5.98 -16.10 12.00
C THR A 438 4.88 -15.41 12.77
N ASN A 439 5.00 -14.11 13.04
CA ASN A 439 3.93 -13.36 13.72
C ASN A 439 2.62 -13.33 12.93
N ALA A 440 2.70 -13.20 11.60
CA ALA A 440 1.52 -13.24 10.73
C ALA A 440 0.89 -14.65 10.68
N LEU A 441 1.71 -15.71 10.72
CA LEU A 441 1.23 -17.09 10.79
C LEU A 441 0.60 -17.40 12.14
N ASP A 442 1.22 -17.00 13.25
CA ASP A 442 0.65 -17.12 14.60
C ASP A 442 -0.71 -16.39 14.69
N LEU A 443 -0.79 -15.21 14.05
CA LEU A 443 -2.03 -14.46 13.90
C LEU A 443 -3.08 -15.28 13.13
N LEU A 444 -2.75 -15.79 11.95
CA LEU A 444 -3.65 -16.59 11.10
C LEU A 444 -4.08 -17.91 11.74
N GLU A 445 -3.19 -18.63 12.43
CA GLU A 445 -3.51 -19.85 13.17
C GLU A 445 -4.52 -19.57 14.29
N SER A 446 -4.40 -18.40 14.92
CA SER A 446 -5.36 -17.94 15.93
C SER A 446 -6.72 -17.50 15.36
N LEU A 447 -6.91 -17.53 14.03
CA LEU A 447 -8.18 -17.26 13.33
C LEU A 447 -8.95 -18.53 12.90
N ASP A 448 -8.38 -19.74 13.05
CA ASP A 448 -9.00 -21.03 12.62
C ASP A 448 -10.14 -21.52 13.54
N GLY A 449 -10.76 -20.62 14.32
CA GLY A 449 -12.01 -20.87 15.03
C GLY A 449 -13.18 -21.02 14.06
N ASN A 450 -14.20 -21.81 14.40
CA ASN A 450 -15.37 -22.05 13.57
C ASN A 450 -16.22 -20.76 13.46
N VAL A 451 -15.87 -19.88 12.52
CA VAL A 451 -16.64 -18.66 12.30
C VAL A 451 -17.82 -18.93 11.36
N ASP A 452 -19.01 -18.58 11.85
CA ASP A 452 -20.29 -18.78 11.20
C ASP A 452 -20.78 -17.46 10.57
N GLY A 453 -21.24 -17.58 9.31
CA GLY A 453 -22.21 -16.79 8.53
C GLY A 453 -22.20 -15.25 8.51
N ASP A 454 -22.06 -14.64 9.67
CA ASP A 454 -22.64 -13.33 9.91
C ASP A 454 -21.94 -12.57 11.05
N MET A 455 -20.68 -12.23 10.81
CA MET A 455 -19.79 -11.53 11.76
C MET A 455 -20.31 -10.20 12.35
N LEU A 456 -21.40 -9.62 11.84
CA LEU A 456 -22.03 -8.43 12.46
C LEU A 456 -23.47 -8.60 12.91
N LYS A 457 -24.21 -9.64 12.51
CA LYS A 457 -25.59 -9.73 13.04
C LYS A 457 -25.61 -10.03 14.53
N ASN A 458 -24.55 -10.66 15.03
CA ASN A 458 -24.26 -10.79 16.44
C ASN A 458 -22.80 -10.37 16.65
N ALA A 459 -22.57 -9.19 17.23
CA ALA A 459 -21.25 -8.74 17.65
C ALA A 459 -20.75 -9.59 18.84
N SER A 460 -20.49 -10.87 18.58
CA SER A 460 -19.91 -11.78 19.56
C SER A 460 -18.46 -11.39 19.83
N ASN A 461 -17.96 -11.75 21.02
CA ASN A 461 -16.55 -11.53 21.37
C ASN A 461 -15.61 -12.15 20.33
N GLU A 462 -15.98 -13.29 19.75
CA GLU A 462 -15.17 -13.99 18.73
C GLU A 462 -15.04 -13.19 17.42
N GLY A 463 -16.14 -12.58 16.93
CA GLY A 463 -16.10 -11.73 15.74
C GLY A 463 -15.26 -10.47 15.94
N MET A 464 -15.33 -9.86 17.12
CA MET A 464 -14.51 -8.70 17.48
C MET A 464 -13.03 -9.06 17.65
N ASN A 465 -12.72 -10.26 18.17
CA ASN A 465 -11.35 -10.75 18.25
C ASN A 465 -10.74 -10.93 16.86
N MET A 466 -11.51 -11.50 15.95
CA MET A 466 -11.07 -11.72 14.59
C MET A 466 -10.89 -10.40 13.85
N LEU A 467 -11.78 -9.42 14.04
CA LEU A 467 -11.63 -8.07 13.48
C LEU A 467 -10.40 -7.36 14.04
N ALA A 468 -10.20 -7.36 15.37
CA ALA A 468 -9.02 -6.77 15.99
C ALA A 468 -7.73 -7.41 15.46
N LYS A 469 -7.75 -8.72 15.21
CA LYS A 469 -6.66 -9.47 14.58
C LYS A 469 -6.49 -9.20 13.08
N GLN A 470 -7.55 -8.95 12.33
CA GLN A 470 -7.44 -8.55 10.92
C GLN A 470 -6.96 -7.10 10.77
N ILE A 471 -7.29 -6.23 11.73
CA ILE A 471 -6.79 -4.85 11.80
C ILE A 471 -5.34 -4.82 12.30
N LEU A 472 -4.85 -5.88 12.96
CA LEU A 472 -3.43 -6.10 13.28
C LEU A 472 -2.55 -6.32 12.04
N GLU A 473 -3.11 -6.34 10.84
CA GLU A 473 -2.35 -6.35 9.60
C GLU A 473 -1.84 -4.94 9.25
N THR A 474 -0.59 -4.88 8.82
CA THR A 474 0.43 -3.86 9.13
C THR A 474 0.96 -3.17 7.86
N ILE A 475 1.76 -2.11 8.02
CA ILE A 475 2.74 -1.69 6.97
C ILE A 475 3.54 -2.90 6.43
N TYR A 476 3.68 -3.96 7.24
CA TYR A 476 4.41 -5.18 6.95
C TYR A 476 3.61 -6.23 6.17
N THR A 477 2.30 -6.37 6.36
CA THR A 477 1.50 -7.28 5.51
C THR A 477 1.27 -6.70 4.11
N SER A 478 1.53 -5.39 3.92
CA SER A 478 1.68 -4.76 2.60
C SER A 478 3.05 -4.99 1.94
N HIS A 479 4.02 -5.64 2.60
CA HIS A 479 5.43 -5.81 2.18
C HIS A 479 5.76 -6.20 0.75
N PRO A 480 5.09 -7.16 0.11
CA PRO A 480 5.33 -7.48 -1.29
C PRO A 480 4.99 -6.30 -2.23
N LEU A 481 4.30 -5.28 -1.73
CA LEU A 481 4.09 -4.02 -2.41
C LEU A 481 5.11 -2.95 -2.04
N SER A 482 6.03 -3.12 -1.08
CA SER A 482 6.96 -2.04 -0.67
C SER A 482 7.75 -1.46 -1.85
N VAL A 483 8.26 -2.33 -2.73
CA VAL A 483 8.92 -1.95 -3.98
C VAL A 483 7.92 -1.28 -4.93
N LYS A 484 6.71 -1.82 -5.08
CA LYS A 484 5.66 -1.21 -5.93
C LYS A 484 5.21 0.17 -5.42
N ARG A 485 5.00 0.33 -4.11
CA ARG A 485 4.60 1.56 -3.42
C ARG A 485 5.68 2.62 -3.52
N LEU A 486 6.95 2.23 -3.38
CA LEU A 486 8.08 3.11 -3.68
C LEU A 486 7.97 3.65 -5.12
N GLY A 487 7.73 2.78 -6.10
CA GLY A 487 7.52 3.17 -7.49
C GLY A 487 6.34 4.14 -7.68
N SER A 488 5.19 3.84 -7.07
CA SER A 488 4.01 4.71 -7.10
C SER A 488 4.30 6.09 -6.51
N ILE A 489 4.95 6.16 -5.35
CA ILE A 489 5.31 7.43 -4.70
C ILE A 489 6.31 8.22 -5.55
N GLN A 490 7.30 7.57 -6.15
CA GLN A 490 8.22 8.25 -7.08
C GLN A 490 7.49 8.83 -8.30
N GLN A 491 6.49 8.12 -8.81
CA GLN A 491 5.66 8.61 -9.90
C GLN A 491 4.83 9.84 -9.47
N LEU A 492 4.25 9.83 -8.26
CA LEU A 492 3.51 10.97 -7.73
C LEU A 492 4.43 12.19 -7.54
N LEU A 493 5.61 12.00 -6.94
CA LEU A 493 6.59 13.07 -6.74
C LEU A 493 7.05 13.71 -8.04
N SER A 494 7.25 12.91 -9.10
CA SER A 494 7.70 13.41 -10.40
C SER A 494 6.61 14.07 -11.24
N ARG A 495 5.32 13.91 -10.89
CA ARG A 495 4.20 14.45 -11.67
C ARG A 495 3.40 15.53 -10.98
N ILE A 496 3.18 15.40 -9.67
CA ILE A 496 2.30 16.28 -8.91
C ILE A 496 3.11 17.31 -8.13
N TYR A 497 4.27 16.87 -7.62
CA TYR A 497 5.12 17.62 -6.69
C TYR A 497 6.48 17.98 -7.29
N ASN A 498 6.63 17.91 -8.61
CA ASN A 498 7.88 18.21 -9.33
C ASN A 498 8.29 19.68 -9.24
N ASP A 499 7.30 20.59 -9.23
CA ASP A 499 7.52 22.03 -9.29
C ASP A 499 7.50 22.71 -7.91
N LEU A 500 7.49 21.94 -6.82
CA LEU A 500 7.53 22.49 -5.47
C LEU A 500 8.90 23.07 -5.11
N ASP A 501 8.89 24.24 -4.47
CA ASP A 501 10.06 24.78 -3.77
C ASP A 501 10.23 24.07 -2.42
N TYR A 502 11.05 23.01 -2.42
CA TYR A 502 11.27 22.18 -1.26
C TYR A 502 12.00 22.86 -0.09
N GLU A 503 12.57 24.07 -0.27
CA GLU A 503 13.22 24.81 0.83
C GLU A 503 12.21 25.28 1.88
N GLN A 504 10.93 25.38 1.51
CA GLN A 504 9.85 25.82 2.40
C GLN A 504 9.28 24.70 3.26
N TYR A 505 9.68 23.45 3.02
CA TYR A 505 9.11 22.27 3.66
C TYR A 505 10.09 21.66 4.67
N SER A 506 9.57 21.29 5.82
CA SER A 506 10.38 20.78 6.93
C SER A 506 10.53 19.25 6.87
N ILE A 507 11.72 18.76 7.21
CA ILE A 507 11.93 17.35 7.57
C ILE A 507 11.74 17.10 9.08
N GLY A 508 11.69 18.16 9.89
CA GLY A 508 11.49 18.13 11.34
C GLY A 508 12.53 17.32 12.13
N LYS A 509 13.80 17.33 11.68
CA LYS A 509 14.86 16.48 12.23
C LYS A 509 15.19 16.77 13.70
N GLU A 510 15.27 18.05 14.07
CA GLU A 510 15.64 18.46 15.44
C GLU A 510 14.63 17.99 16.49
N GLU A 511 13.35 18.30 16.31
CA GLU A 511 12.28 17.86 17.22
C GLU A 511 12.14 16.33 17.20
N PHE A 512 12.30 15.69 16.03
CA PHE A 512 12.31 14.23 15.94
C PHE A 512 13.43 13.61 16.79
N ASP A 513 14.67 14.11 16.67
CA ASP A 513 15.81 13.56 17.41
C ASP A 513 15.69 13.82 18.92
N LYS A 514 15.15 14.98 19.31
CA LYS A 514 14.87 15.33 20.70
C LYS A 514 13.93 14.33 21.40
N TYR A 515 12.85 13.91 20.73
CA TYR A 515 11.85 13.02 21.32
C TYR A 515 12.11 11.53 21.03
N LEU A 516 12.41 11.19 19.77
CA LEU A 516 12.54 9.81 19.31
C LEU A 516 13.98 9.32 19.19
N GLY A 517 14.99 10.20 19.23
CA GLY A 517 16.40 9.80 19.24
C GLY A 517 16.73 8.86 20.40
N LYS A 518 16.09 9.06 21.57
CA LYS A 518 16.22 8.21 22.76
C LYS A 518 15.71 6.77 22.55
N LEU A 519 14.73 6.55 21.66
CA LEU A 519 14.22 5.20 21.36
C LEU A 519 15.21 4.34 20.56
N LYS A 520 16.12 4.99 19.82
CA LYS A 520 17.08 4.30 18.94
C LYS A 520 18.34 3.83 19.66
N GLY A 521 18.64 4.39 20.83
CA GLY A 521 19.87 4.12 21.60
C GLY A 521 19.78 2.96 22.61
N ASN A 522 18.63 2.30 22.73
CA ASN A 522 18.38 1.20 23.67
C ASN A 522 18.11 -0.13 22.96
#